data_AF-A0A8T5FHU0-F1
#
_entry.id   AF-A0A8T5FHU0-F1
#
_cell.length_a   1.000
_cell.length_b   1.000
_cell.length_c   1.000
_cell.angle_alpha   90.00
_cell.angle_beta   90.00
_cell.angle_gamma   90.00
#
_symmetry.space_group_name_H-M   'P 1'
#
loop_
_entity.id
_entity.type
_entity.pdbx_description
1 polymer ?
#
loop_
_entity_poly.entity_id
_entity_poly.type
_entity_poly.pdbx_seq_one_letter_code
_entity_poly.pdbx_strand_id
1 'polypeptide(L)'
;MVNSMKNIMAYSLPIIFCFVMVGFISLDLFKFPPYYLTLFIYLLSVFVIMNFFKFIERGKVRNLGEFFGVMILFIFFVILMFSGIYHYYSTDNSTLINSNQNLESNGLVNAFYFSGVTFLAIGYGDIVPIGGFIIISILEGILGSVIIFSFVAIGAASIFDIERKRI
;
A
#
# COMPACT_ATOMS: atom_id res chain seq x y z
N MET A 1 -12.80 -7.89 25.29
CA MET A 1 -11.66 -8.36 24.47
C MET A 1 -11.70 -7.83 23.02
N VAL A 2 -12.82 -7.97 22.30
CA VAL A 2 -12.99 -7.50 20.90
C VAL A 2 -12.76 -5.98 20.71
N ASN A 3 -13.25 -5.14 21.63
CA ASN A 3 -12.99 -3.68 21.58
C ASN A 3 -11.53 -3.29 21.82
N SER A 4 -10.76 -4.12 22.55
CA SER A 4 -9.34 -3.88 22.80
C SER A 4 -8.49 -4.22 21.58
N MET A 5 -8.82 -5.29 20.85
CA MET A 5 -8.16 -5.63 19.58
C MET A 5 -8.47 -4.65 18.45
N LYS A 6 -9.70 -4.14 18.36
CA LYS A 6 -10.06 -3.06 17.41
C LYS A 6 -9.22 -1.80 17.62
N ASN A 7 -8.97 -1.42 18.87
CA ASN A 7 -8.13 -0.27 19.20
C ASN A 7 -6.66 -0.53 18.85
N ILE A 8 -6.08 -1.66 19.25
CA ILE A 8 -4.66 -1.94 19.00
C ILE A 8 -4.34 -1.97 17.49
N MET A 9 -5.22 -2.55 16.68
CA MET A 9 -5.04 -2.61 15.21
C MET A 9 -5.35 -1.28 14.52
N ALA A 10 -6.30 -0.49 15.04
CA ALA A 10 -6.63 0.84 14.51
C ALA A 10 -5.54 1.88 14.78
N TYR A 11 -4.77 1.73 15.86
CA TYR A 11 -3.65 2.63 16.18
C TYR A 11 -2.32 2.18 15.58
N SER A 12 -2.08 0.88 15.36
CA SER A 12 -0.79 0.39 14.85
C SER A 12 -0.58 0.64 13.35
N LEU A 13 -1.62 0.53 12.52
CA LEU A 13 -1.53 0.79 11.07
C LEU A 13 -1.10 2.24 10.73
N PRO A 14 -1.70 3.29 11.30
CA PRO A 14 -1.29 4.67 11.00
C PRO A 14 0.09 5.01 11.58
N ILE A 15 0.55 4.34 12.64
CA ILE A 15 1.91 4.51 13.17
C ILE A 15 2.93 3.92 12.20
N ILE A 16 2.69 2.72 11.67
CA ILE A 16 3.56 2.10 10.65
C ILE A 16 3.54 2.95 9.37
N PHE A 17 2.37 3.46 8.96
CA PHE A 17 2.24 4.33 7.79
C PHE A 17 2.93 5.70 7.98
N CYS A 18 2.84 6.31 9.17
CA CYS A 18 3.60 7.50 9.52
C CYS A 18 5.10 7.25 9.53
N PHE A 19 5.57 6.10 10.05
CA PHE A 19 6.99 5.76 10.04
C PHE A 19 7.52 5.57 8.61
N VAL A 20 6.74 4.96 7.73
CA VAL A 20 7.06 4.84 6.31
C VAL A 20 7.14 6.24 5.68
N MET A 21 6.13 7.09 5.88
CA MET A 21 6.10 8.47 5.36
C MET A 21 7.23 9.37 5.91
N VAL A 22 7.55 9.28 7.20
CA VAL A 22 8.62 10.07 7.85
C VAL A 22 10.00 9.56 7.45
N GLY A 23 10.15 8.26 7.21
CA GLY A 23 11.35 7.68 6.61
C GLY A 23 11.62 8.23 5.20
N PHE A 24 10.56 8.45 4.40
CA PHE A 24 10.67 9.07 3.07
C PHE A 24 11.03 10.56 3.10
N ILE A 25 10.71 11.28 4.18
CA ILE A 25 11.02 12.71 4.35
C ILE A 25 12.47 12.94 4.81
N SER A 26 13.09 11.96 5.47
CA SER A 26 14.39 12.12 6.15
C SER A 26 15.61 11.74 5.31
N LEU A 27 15.40 11.14 4.13
CA LEU A 27 16.43 10.94 3.12
C LEU A 27 16.46 12.21 2.25
N ASP A 28 17.63 12.80 2.01
CA ASP A 28 17.84 13.98 1.16
C ASP A 28 17.45 13.71 -0.33
N LEU A 29 16.14 13.58 -0.61
CA LEU A 29 15.55 12.90 -1.77
C LEU A 29 14.94 13.84 -2.83
N PHE A 30 15.35 15.11 -2.91
CA PHE A 30 14.73 16.05 -3.85
C PHE A 30 15.75 16.81 -4.71
N LYS A 31 16.04 16.23 -5.89
CA LYS A 31 16.50 16.96 -7.08
C LYS A 31 15.78 16.46 -8.33
N PHE A 32 14.46 16.68 -8.40
CA PHE A 32 13.72 16.80 -9.67
C PHE A 32 12.68 17.92 -9.52
N PRO A 33 12.27 18.62 -10.60
CA PRO A 33 11.06 19.43 -10.61
C PRO A 33 9.87 18.71 -11.31
N PRO A 34 9.01 17.96 -10.56
CA PRO A 34 7.73 17.42 -11.01
C PRO A 34 6.59 17.82 -10.06
N TYR A 35 6.43 19.13 -9.81
CA TYR A 35 5.57 19.65 -8.74
C TYR A 35 4.09 19.20 -8.83
N TYR A 36 3.53 19.03 -10.03
CA TYR A 36 2.15 18.56 -10.19
C TYR A 36 1.97 17.09 -9.83
N LEU A 37 2.93 16.23 -10.16
CA LEU A 37 2.84 14.80 -9.88
C LEU A 37 3.05 14.53 -8.38
N THR A 38 4.01 15.21 -7.76
CA THR A 38 4.21 15.17 -6.30
C THR A 38 3.02 15.76 -5.55
N LEU A 39 2.45 16.87 -6.04
CA LEU A 39 1.24 17.46 -5.45
C LEU A 39 0.04 16.54 -5.61
N PHE A 40 -0.13 15.90 -6.77
CA PHE A 40 -1.22 14.96 -7.03
C PHE A 40 -1.12 13.74 -6.10
N ILE A 41 0.06 13.14 -5.97
CA ILE A 41 0.31 12.02 -5.05
C ILE A 41 0.08 12.46 -3.60
N TYR A 42 0.54 13.66 -3.22
CA TYR A 42 0.29 14.20 -1.88
C TYR A 42 -1.20 14.40 -1.60
N LEU A 43 -1.96 15.04 -2.50
CA LEU A 43 -3.40 15.23 -2.36
C LEU A 43 -4.16 13.91 -2.31
N LEU A 44 -3.75 12.93 -3.13
CA LEU A 44 -4.35 11.61 -3.17
C LEU A 44 -4.04 10.82 -1.89
N SER A 45 -2.82 10.95 -1.35
CA SER A 45 -2.45 10.41 -0.04
C SER A 45 -3.29 11.01 1.09
N VAL A 46 -3.45 12.34 1.13
CA VAL A 46 -4.29 13.03 2.13
C VAL A 46 -5.74 12.59 1.99
N PHE A 47 -6.26 12.48 0.77
CA PHE A 47 -7.63 11.99 0.52
C PHE A 47 -7.83 10.56 1.03
N VAL A 48 -6.91 9.65 0.72
CA VAL A 48 -6.99 8.24 1.17
C VAL A 48 -6.89 8.16 2.70
N ILE A 49 -5.95 8.90 3.30
CA ILE A 49 -5.79 8.98 4.76
C ILE A 49 -7.07 9.53 5.41
N MET A 50 -7.64 10.61 4.89
CA MET A 50 -8.89 11.18 5.40
C MET A 50 -10.07 10.20 5.29
N ASN A 51 -10.19 9.48 4.17
CA ASN A 51 -11.24 8.47 4.01
C ASN A 51 -11.03 7.29 4.96
N PHE A 52 -9.78 6.90 5.20
CA PHE A 52 -9.42 5.86 6.15
C PHE A 52 -9.71 6.28 7.61
N PHE A 53 -9.34 7.49 8.02
CA PHE A 53 -9.69 8.01 9.35
C PHE A 53 -11.19 8.16 9.53
N LYS A 54 -11.92 8.67 8.52
CA LYS A 54 -13.39 8.72 8.56
C LYS A 54 -14.00 7.32 8.65
N PHE A 55 -13.39 6.33 7.99
CA PHE A 55 -13.82 4.94 8.05
C PHE A 55 -13.62 4.35 9.46
N ILE A 56 -12.47 4.62 10.10
CA ILE A 56 -12.20 4.23 11.48
C ILE A 56 -13.15 4.94 12.45
N GLU A 57 -13.32 6.26 12.31
CA GLU A 57 -14.14 7.10 13.20
C GLU A 57 -15.62 6.71 13.15
N ARG A 58 -16.12 6.31 11.97
CA ARG A 58 -17.48 5.80 11.84
C ARG A 58 -17.70 4.47 12.57
N GLY A 59 -16.63 3.73 12.91
CA GLY A 59 -16.60 2.58 13.81
C GLY A 59 -17.52 1.41 13.47
N LYS A 60 -18.29 1.52 12.39
CA LYS A 60 -19.36 0.61 11.98
C LYS A 60 -19.36 0.56 10.46
N VAL A 61 -19.00 -0.60 9.93
CA VAL A 61 -19.29 -0.97 8.55
C VAL A 61 -20.81 -1.11 8.45
N ARG A 62 -21.48 -0.12 7.87
CA ARG A 62 -22.94 -0.16 7.62
C ARG A 62 -23.27 -0.86 6.31
N ASN A 63 -22.37 -0.75 5.33
CA ASN A 63 -22.54 -1.26 3.98
C ASN A 63 -21.26 -2.00 3.56
N LEU A 64 -21.39 -3.30 3.28
CA LEU A 64 -20.27 -4.13 2.83
C LEU A 64 -19.71 -3.65 1.49
N GLY A 65 -20.55 -3.14 0.59
CA GLY A 65 -20.11 -2.62 -0.71
C GLY A 65 -19.18 -1.41 -0.56
N GLU A 66 -19.51 -0.47 0.33
CA GLU A 66 -18.65 0.68 0.64
C GLU A 66 -17.33 0.23 1.27
N PHE A 67 -17.37 -0.78 2.14
CA PHE A 67 -16.16 -1.35 2.75
C PHE A 67 -15.20 -1.93 1.73
N PHE A 68 -15.69 -2.81 0.84
CA PHE A 68 -14.86 -3.38 -0.23
C PHE A 68 -14.37 -2.32 -1.21
N GLY A 69 -15.18 -1.29 -1.50
CA GLY A 69 -14.77 -0.16 -2.31
C GLY A 69 -13.59 0.61 -1.71
N VAL A 70 -13.63 0.91 -0.41
CA VAL A 70 -12.52 1.55 0.31
C VAL A 70 -11.29 0.66 0.33
N MET A 71 -11.45 -0.64 0.57
CA MET A 71 -10.35 -1.61 0.56
C MET A 71 -9.63 -1.65 -0.80
N ILE A 72 -10.38 -1.78 -1.90
CA ILE A 72 -9.82 -1.85 -3.26
C ILE A 72 -9.08 -0.55 -3.61
N LEU A 73 -9.69 0.60 -3.33
CA LEU A 73 -9.06 1.91 -3.57
C LEU A 73 -7.78 2.08 -2.76
N PHE A 74 -7.77 1.63 -1.50
CA PHE A 74 -6.59 1.69 -0.64
C PHE A 74 -5.46 0.80 -1.16
N ILE A 75 -5.76 -0.45 -1.53
CA ILE A 75 -4.77 -1.38 -2.11
C ILE A 75 -4.20 -0.81 -3.41
N PHE A 76 -5.06 -0.36 -4.31
CA PHE A 76 -4.64 0.25 -5.58
C PHE A 76 -3.74 1.47 -5.36
N PHE A 77 -4.07 2.29 -4.36
CA PHE A 77 -3.24 3.44 -4.00
C PHE A 77 -1.84 3.06 -3.52
N VAL A 78 -1.72 2.05 -2.65
CA VAL A 78 -0.41 1.61 -2.15
C VAL A 78 0.44 1.04 -3.29
N ILE A 79 -0.16 0.24 -4.18
CA ILE A 79 0.53 -0.29 -5.37
C ILE A 79 1.02 0.86 -6.27
N LEU A 80 0.21 1.91 -6.49
CA LEU A 80 0.64 3.08 -7.25
C LEU A 80 1.82 3.81 -6.60
N MET A 81 1.85 3.91 -5.27
CA MET A 81 2.97 4.54 -4.56
C MET A 81 4.27 3.76 -4.72
N PHE A 82 4.26 2.45 -4.49
CA PHE A 82 5.45 1.61 -4.65
C PHE A 82 5.89 1.53 -6.12
N SER A 83 4.95 1.47 -7.06
CA SER A 83 5.22 1.61 -8.50
C SER A 83 5.99 2.88 -8.83
N GLY A 84 5.55 4.03 -8.29
CA GLY A 84 6.25 5.31 -8.47
C GLY A 84 7.69 5.27 -7.94
N ILE A 85 7.89 4.64 -6.78
CA ILE A 85 9.22 4.44 -6.20
C ILE A 85 10.10 3.61 -7.15
N TYR A 86 9.64 2.42 -7.56
CA TYR A 86 10.45 1.56 -8.43
C TYR A 86 10.72 2.20 -9.79
N HIS A 87 9.73 2.89 -10.38
CA HIS A 87 9.90 3.55 -11.66
C HIS A 87 10.94 4.68 -11.61
N TYR A 88 10.89 5.50 -10.56
CA TYR A 88 11.82 6.61 -10.37
C TYR A 88 13.26 6.10 -10.30
N TYR A 89 13.52 5.11 -9.45
CA TYR A 89 14.87 4.60 -9.28
C TYR A 89 15.37 3.75 -10.45
N SER A 90 14.46 3.07 -11.16
CA SER A 90 14.80 2.33 -12.40
C SER A 90 15.29 3.24 -13.52
N THR A 91 15.05 4.55 -13.44
CA THR A 91 15.49 5.52 -14.45
C THR A 91 16.98 5.90 -14.29
N ASP A 92 17.50 5.86 -13.06
CA ASP A 92 18.87 6.29 -12.75
C ASP A 92 19.85 5.12 -12.59
N ASN A 93 19.37 3.95 -12.14
CA ASN A 93 20.12 2.70 -12.09
C ASN A 93 19.14 1.58 -12.41
N SER A 94 19.52 0.54 -13.16
CA SER A 94 18.63 -0.60 -13.41
C SER A 94 18.27 -1.32 -12.11
N THR A 95 17.20 -0.90 -11.44
CA THR A 95 16.76 -1.49 -10.17
C THR A 95 15.88 -2.71 -10.37
N LEU A 96 15.26 -2.83 -11.54
CA LEU A 96 14.42 -3.93 -11.95
C LEU A 96 15.02 -4.60 -13.19
N ILE A 97 15.22 -5.91 -13.14
CA ILE A 97 15.72 -6.70 -14.26
C ILE A 97 14.66 -7.70 -14.68
N ASN A 98 14.49 -7.87 -16.00
CA ASN A 98 13.70 -8.97 -16.55
C ASN A 98 14.51 -10.27 -16.50
N SER A 99 14.03 -11.27 -15.74
CA SER A 99 14.75 -12.53 -15.51
C SER A 99 14.98 -13.33 -16.80
N ASN A 100 14.17 -13.15 -17.84
CA ASN A 100 14.29 -13.91 -19.09
C ASN A 100 15.28 -13.30 -20.08
N GLN A 101 15.58 -12.01 -19.95
CA GLN A 101 16.39 -11.30 -20.94
C GLN A 101 17.60 -10.59 -20.34
N ASN A 102 17.74 -10.54 -19.01
CA ASN A 102 18.73 -9.70 -18.32
C ASN A 102 18.75 -8.25 -18.84
N LEU A 103 17.63 -7.79 -19.40
CA LEU A 103 17.44 -6.45 -19.91
C LEU A 103 16.78 -5.61 -18.82
N GLU A 104 17.15 -4.34 -18.78
CA GLU A 104 16.56 -3.36 -17.87
C GLU A 104 15.05 -3.30 -18.08
N SER A 105 14.30 -3.49 -17.00
CA SER A 105 12.85 -3.46 -17.00
C SER A 105 12.36 -2.02 -16.79
N ASN A 106 12.70 -1.15 -17.73
CA ASN A 106 12.42 0.28 -17.62
C ASN A 106 10.99 0.60 -18.04
N GLY A 107 10.24 1.25 -17.16
CA GLY A 107 8.91 1.80 -17.47
C GLY A 107 7.90 1.71 -16.33
N LEU A 108 6.98 2.67 -16.29
CA LEU A 108 5.93 2.77 -15.27
C LEU A 108 5.05 1.51 -15.20
N VAL A 109 4.77 0.88 -16.34
CA VAL A 109 3.94 -0.33 -16.42
C VAL A 109 4.62 -1.52 -15.74
N ASN A 110 5.93 -1.69 -15.97
CA ASN A 110 6.70 -2.76 -15.36
C ASN A 110 6.87 -2.55 -13.85
N ALA A 111 7.08 -1.31 -13.42
CA ALA A 111 7.12 -0.95 -12.01
C ALA A 111 5.76 -1.18 -11.32
N PHE A 112 4.65 -0.85 -12.00
CA PHE A 112 3.30 -1.11 -11.51
C PHE A 112 3.01 -2.59 -11.38
N TYR A 113 3.36 -3.36 -12.42
CA TYR A 113 3.25 -4.80 -12.40
C TYR A 113 4.08 -5.42 -11.28
N PHE A 114 5.35 -5.03 -11.14
CA PHE A 114 6.24 -5.54 -10.10
C PHE A 114 5.70 -5.24 -8.69
N SER A 115 5.25 -4.01 -8.44
CA SER A 115 4.63 -3.63 -7.17
C SER A 115 3.36 -4.43 -6.90
N GLY A 116 2.47 -4.60 -7.89
CA GLY A 116 1.26 -5.40 -7.72
C GLY A 116 1.56 -6.87 -7.39
N VAL A 117 2.50 -7.48 -8.11
CA VAL A 117 2.93 -8.87 -7.90
C VAL A 117 3.60 -9.06 -6.54
N THR A 118 4.33 -8.05 -6.06
CA THR A 118 5.02 -8.07 -4.76
C THR A 118 4.05 -7.82 -3.60
N PHE A 119 3.24 -6.75 -3.67
CA PHE A 119 2.26 -6.38 -2.65
C PHE A 119 1.20 -7.46 -2.44
N LEU A 120 0.70 -8.07 -3.52
CA LEU A 120 -0.27 -9.17 -3.46
C LEU A 120 0.38 -10.53 -3.18
N ALA A 121 1.71 -10.58 -3.00
CA ALA A 121 2.48 -11.80 -2.78
C ALA A 121 2.25 -12.88 -3.86
N ILE A 122 2.06 -12.47 -5.11
CA ILE A 122 1.91 -13.38 -6.26
C ILE A 122 3.29 -13.93 -6.68
N GLY A 123 4.30 -13.06 -6.77
CA GLY A 123 5.69 -13.44 -6.99
C GLY A 123 6.00 -14.24 -8.26
N TYR A 124 5.54 -13.82 -9.45
CA TYR A 124 5.80 -14.53 -10.71
C TYR A 124 7.30 -14.72 -11.05
N GLY A 125 8.17 -13.83 -10.57
CA GLY A 125 9.62 -13.94 -10.71
C GLY A 125 10.18 -13.52 -12.08
N ASP A 126 9.34 -12.96 -12.94
CA ASP A 126 9.72 -12.43 -14.26
C ASP A 126 10.42 -11.07 -14.18
N ILE A 127 10.04 -10.23 -13.21
CA ILE A 127 10.75 -9.00 -12.85
C ILE A 127 11.25 -9.14 -11.41
N VAL A 128 12.55 -8.92 -11.21
CA VAL A 128 13.20 -9.04 -9.90
C VAL A 128 13.89 -7.74 -9.50
N PRO A 129 13.82 -7.36 -8.20
CA PRO A 129 14.56 -6.21 -7.69
C PRO A 129 16.02 -6.60 -7.50
N ILE A 130 16.92 -5.65 -7.74
CA ILE A 130 18.35 -5.80 -7.44
C ILE A 130 18.89 -4.69 -6.54
N GLY A 131 20.01 -4.96 -5.88
CA GLY A 131 20.67 -4.02 -4.97
C GLY A 131 19.83 -3.73 -3.71
N GLY A 132 19.83 -2.46 -3.27
CA GLY A 132 19.11 -2.02 -2.07
C GLY A 132 17.58 -2.15 -2.15
N PHE A 133 17.02 -2.30 -3.36
CA PHE A 133 15.57 -2.43 -3.57
C PHE A 133 15.01 -3.77 -3.10
N ILE A 134 15.86 -4.78 -2.89
CA ILE A 134 15.46 -6.05 -2.28
C ILE A 134 14.79 -5.80 -0.92
N ILE A 135 15.36 -4.92 -0.10
CA ILE A 135 14.81 -4.59 1.22
C ILE A 135 13.46 -3.90 1.09
N ILE A 136 13.32 -2.99 0.12
CA ILE A 136 12.07 -2.26 -0.14
C ILE A 136 10.97 -3.23 -0.59
N SER A 137 11.28 -4.19 -1.48
CA SER A 137 10.31 -5.19 -1.93
C SER A 137 9.89 -6.16 -0.83
N ILE A 138 10.81 -6.52 0.08
CA ILE A 138 10.46 -7.30 1.28
C ILE A 138 9.50 -6.50 2.17
N LEU A 139 9.78 -5.23 2.43
CA LEU A 139 8.91 -4.37 3.23
C LEU A 139 7.54 -4.19 2.58
N GLU A 140 7.48 -4.02 1.26
CA GLU A 140 6.23 -3.95 0.50
C GLU A 140 5.40 -5.22 0.66
N GLY A 141 6.01 -6.40 0.50
CA GLY A 141 5.30 -7.68 0.69
C GLY A 141 4.79 -7.88 2.12
N ILE A 142 5.56 -7.45 3.12
CA ILE A 142 5.12 -7.48 4.54
C ILE A 142 3.94 -6.53 4.74
N LEU A 143 4.02 -5.30 4.22
CA LEU A 143 2.93 -4.33 4.31
C LEU A 143 1.67 -4.83 3.63
N GLY A 144 1.79 -5.40 2.42
CA GLY A 144 0.66 -5.98 1.70
C GLY A 144 -0.03 -7.08 2.51
N SER A 145 0.74 -7.99 3.09
CA SER A 145 0.23 -9.05 3.95
C SER A 145 -0.54 -8.49 5.16
N VAL A 146 0.06 -7.53 5.89
CA VAL A 146 -0.57 -6.91 7.07
C VAL A 146 -1.86 -6.18 6.71
N ILE A 147 -1.85 -5.43 5.60
CA ILE A 147 -3.01 -4.68 5.13
C ILE A 147 -4.16 -5.62 4.76
N ILE A 148 -3.89 -6.64 3.93
CA ILE A 148 -4.92 -7.60 3.48
C ILE A 148 -5.53 -8.32 4.69
N PHE A 149 -4.71 -8.84 5.61
CA PHE A 149 -5.23 -9.51 6.80
C PHE A 149 -6.04 -8.59 7.70
N SER A 150 -5.64 -7.33 7.84
CA SER A 150 -6.39 -6.34 8.62
C SER A 150 -7.77 -6.08 8.03
N PHE A 151 -7.86 -5.88 6.70
CA PHE A 151 -9.15 -5.69 6.04
C PHE A 151 -10.03 -6.94 6.13
N VAL A 152 -9.48 -8.14 5.92
CA VAL A 152 -10.24 -9.38 6.08
C VAL A 152 -10.78 -9.54 7.50
N ALA A 153 -9.97 -9.27 8.52
CA ALA A 153 -10.39 -9.34 9.92
C ALA A 153 -11.52 -8.34 10.25
N ILE A 154 -11.41 -7.09 9.77
CA ILE A 154 -12.45 -6.07 9.94
C ILE A 154 -13.74 -6.48 9.22
N GLY A 155 -13.63 -6.97 7.99
CA GLY A 155 -14.74 -7.46 7.20
C GLY A 155 -15.49 -8.59 7.90
N ALA A 156 -14.77 -9.62 8.34
CA ALA A 156 -15.35 -10.74 9.09
C ALA A 156 -16.04 -10.26 10.37
N ALA A 157 -15.39 -9.41 11.17
CA ALA A 157 -15.96 -8.85 12.39
C ALA A 157 -17.24 -8.03 12.12
N SER A 158 -17.33 -7.36 10.98
CA SER A 158 -18.52 -6.60 10.59
C SER A 158 -19.71 -7.49 10.24
N ILE A 159 -19.48 -8.61 9.57
CA ILE A 159 -20.53 -9.58 9.20
C ILE A 159 -21.18 -10.15 10.47
N PHE A 160 -20.36 -10.57 11.45
CA PHE A 160 -20.86 -11.07 12.73
C PHE A 160 -21.67 -10.02 13.51
N ASP A 161 -21.25 -8.74 13.48
CA ASP A 161 -21.99 -7.67 14.15
C ASP A 161 -23.31 -7.31 13.44
N ILE A 162 -23.42 -7.56 12.14
CA ILE A 162 -24.66 -7.41 11.37
C ILE A 162 -25.62 -8.54 11.70
N GLU A 163 -25.16 -9.80 11.70
CA GLU A 163 -25.99 -10.96 12.04
C GLU A 163 -26.51 -10.88 13.47
N ARG A 164 -25.65 -10.49 14.43
CA ARG A 164 -26.05 -10.33 15.84
C ARG A 164 -27.18 -9.33 16.04
N LYS A 165 -27.33 -8.31 15.19
CA LYS A 165 -28.40 -7.29 15.29
C LYS A 165 -29.71 -7.74 14.63
N ARG A 166 -29.71 -8.83 13.85
CA ARG A 166 -30.91 -9.39 13.24
C ARG A 166 -31.64 -10.39 14.14
N ILE A 167 -30.94 -10.95 15.13
CA ILE A 167 -31.48 -11.87 16.16
C ILE A 167 -31.93 -11.05 17.36
#